data_AF-A0A7C5DX01-F1
#
_entry.id   AF-A0A7C5DX01-F1
#
_cell.length_a   1.000
_cell.length_b   1.000
_cell.length_c   1.000
_cell.angle_alpha   90.00
_cell.angle_beta   90.00
_cell.angle_gamma   90.00
#
_symmetry.space_group_name_H-M   'P 1'
#
loop_
_entity.id
_entity.type
_entity.pdbx_description
1 polymer ?
#
loop_
_entity_poly.entity_id
_entity_poly.type
_entity_poly.pdbx_seq_one_letter_code
_entity_poly.pdbx_strand_id
1 'polypeptide(L)'
;MRLEGQRTGILGGEDIRSKYFSGEAKLWKRVPKSIFRAYDQAKRNCPAGKIPFACIKEKGRWDKNALVILSLEHFDILARAYEERKERQ
;
A
#
# COMPACT_ATOMS: atom_id res chain seq x y z
N MET A 1 -9.25 2.94 -12.41
CA MET A 1 -9.87 1.84 -11.65
C MET A 1 -9.76 2.17 -10.15
N ARG A 2 -10.87 2.37 -9.44
CA ARG A 2 -10.83 2.44 -7.96
C ARG A 2 -10.76 1.00 -7.44
N LEU A 3 -9.76 0.71 -6.62
CA LEU A 3 -9.46 -0.64 -6.11
C LEU A 3 -10.36 -1.10 -4.94
N GLU A 4 -11.49 -0.42 -4.72
CA GLU A 4 -12.47 -0.68 -3.65
C GLU A 4 -11.82 -1.06 -2.31
N GLY A 5 -10.99 -0.14 -1.79
CA GLY A 5 -10.31 -0.31 -0.51
C GLY A 5 -11.19 0.06 0.68
N GLN A 6 -11.09 -0.70 1.77
CA GLN A 6 -11.76 -0.46 3.04
C GLN A 6 -10.73 -0.15 4.13
N ARG A 7 -11.00 0.86 4.96
CA ARG A 7 -10.18 1.15 6.15
C ARG A 7 -10.60 0.21 7.28
N THR A 8 -9.65 -0.52 7.85
CA THR A 8 -9.90 -1.52 8.90
C THR A 8 -9.38 -1.10 10.27
N GLY A 9 -8.13 -0.64 10.36
CA GLY A 9 -7.53 -0.12 11.60
C GLY A 9 -7.44 -1.13 12.76
N ILE A 10 -7.30 -2.41 12.45
CA ILE A 10 -7.25 -3.50 13.44
C ILE A 10 -5.81 -3.60 14.00
N LEU A 11 -5.66 -3.58 15.33
CA LEU A 11 -4.35 -3.76 15.97
C LEU A 11 -3.74 -5.10 15.58
N GLY A 12 -2.54 -5.07 14.99
CA GLY A 12 -1.85 -6.28 14.49
C GLY A 12 -2.35 -6.79 13.12
N GLY A 13 -3.32 -6.10 12.51
CA GLY A 13 -3.82 -6.39 11.16
C GLY A 13 -3.41 -5.32 10.15
N GLU A 14 -4.11 -5.30 9.01
CA GLU A 14 -3.96 -4.30 7.96
C GLU A 14 -4.74 -3.01 8.26
N ASP A 15 -4.25 -1.86 7.82
CA ASP A 15 -4.96 -0.57 7.90
C ASP A 15 -5.89 -0.34 6.70
N ILE A 16 -5.43 -0.80 5.53
CA ILE A 16 -6.14 -0.70 4.26
C ILE A 16 -6.31 -2.11 3.70
N ARG A 17 -7.54 -2.54 3.55
CA ARG A 17 -7.91 -3.83 2.97
C ARG A 17 -8.46 -3.64 1.58
N SER A 18 -8.05 -4.47 0.64
CA SER A 18 -8.77 -4.66 -0.62
C SER A 18 -8.72 -6.14 -1.04
N LYS A 19 -9.31 -6.46 -2.19
CA LYS A 19 -9.25 -7.80 -2.78
C LYS A 19 -7.82 -8.25 -3.10
N TYR A 20 -6.97 -7.32 -3.56
CA TYR A 20 -5.63 -7.64 -4.07
C TYR A 20 -4.50 -7.13 -3.16
N PHE A 21 -4.78 -6.10 -2.37
CA PHE A 21 -3.78 -5.39 -1.57
C PHE A 21 -4.11 -5.39 -0.09
N SER A 22 -3.04 -5.32 0.69
CA SER A 22 -3.05 -5.07 2.12
C SER A 22 -2.05 -3.95 2.43
N GLY A 23 -2.53 -2.90 3.10
CA GLY A 23 -1.76 -1.68 3.30
C GLY A 23 -1.58 -1.30 4.75
N GLU A 24 -0.38 -0.83 5.08
CA GLU A 24 -0.11 -0.07 6.31
C GLU A 24 -0.14 1.43 5.98
N ALA A 25 -0.85 2.24 6.78
CA ALA A 25 -0.97 3.68 6.55
C ALA A 25 -0.31 4.46 7.69
N LYS A 26 0.71 5.27 7.37
CA LYS A 26 1.39 6.13 8.37
C LYS A 26 1.23 7.60 8.04
N LEU A 27 0.92 8.39 9.06
CA LEU A 27 0.97 9.86 9.03
C LEU A 27 2.16 10.32 9.88
N TRP A 28 3.15 10.96 9.25
CA TRP A 28 4.37 11.40 9.92
C TRP A 28 4.62 12.89 9.76
N LYS A 29 5.29 13.54 10.71
CA LYS A 29 5.65 14.97 10.56
C LYS A 29 6.58 15.22 9.37
N ARG A 30 7.45 14.25 9.07
CA ARG A 30 8.34 14.19 7.91
C ARG A 30 8.60 12.72 7.59
N VAL A 31 8.83 12.37 6.33
CA VAL A 31 9.24 11.01 5.97
C VAL A 31 10.58 10.67 6.67
N PRO A 32 10.63 9.69 7.59
CA PRO A 32 11.80 9.32 8.36
C PRO A 32 12.76 8.47 7.52
N LYS A 33 14.04 8.45 7.90
CA LYS A 33 15.05 7.55 7.31
C LYS A 33 14.68 6.07 7.46
N SER A 34 13.96 5.72 8.52
CA SER A 34 13.51 4.34 8.80
C SER A 34 12.22 3.97 8.06
N ILE A 35 12.08 4.44 6.82
CA ILE A 35 10.88 4.26 6.01
C ILE A 35 10.55 2.79 5.76
N PHE A 36 11.59 1.95 5.64
CA PHE A 36 11.49 0.51 5.46
C PHE A 36 10.78 -0.19 6.62
N ARG A 37 10.80 0.35 7.85
CA ARG A 37 10.08 -0.23 8.98
C ARG A 37 8.57 -0.29 8.75
N ALA A 38 8.00 0.72 8.08
CA ALA A 38 6.58 0.70 7.73
C ALA A 38 6.27 -0.39 6.70
N TYR A 39 7.15 -0.59 5.72
CA TYR A 39 7.02 -1.66 4.75
C TYR A 39 7.21 -3.06 5.38
N ASP A 40 8.13 -3.21 6.32
CA ASP A 40 8.31 -4.46 7.08
C ASP A 40 7.08 -4.81 7.92
N GLN A 41 6.42 -3.80 8.51
CA GLN A 41 5.17 -3.99 9.21
C GLN A 41 4.04 -4.40 8.24
N ALA A 42 3.94 -3.76 7.09
CA ALA A 42 2.96 -4.12 6.05
C ALA A 42 3.13 -5.58 5.60
N LYS A 43 4.36 -6.03 5.33
CA LYS A 43 4.64 -7.44 4.98
C LYS A 43 4.18 -8.41 6.07
N ARG A 44 4.46 -8.11 7.33
CA ARG A 44 4.15 -8.99 8.46
C ARG A 44 2.66 -9.16 8.68
N ASN A 45 1.90 -8.08 8.52
CA ASN A 45 0.46 -8.06 8.78
C ASN A 45 -0.37 -8.40 7.53
N CYS A 46 0.27 -8.58 6.37
CA CYS A 46 -0.40 -8.86 5.11
C CYS A 46 -0.98 -10.28 5.12
N PRO A 47 -2.29 -10.44 4.83
CA PRO A 47 -2.88 -11.75 4.61
C PRO A 47 -2.20 -12.48 3.44
N ALA A 48 -2.17 -13.81 3.51
CA ALA A 48 -1.65 -14.64 2.42
C ALA A 48 -2.38 -14.36 1.10
N GLY A 49 -1.63 -14.33 0.00
CA GLY A 49 -2.16 -14.09 -1.35
C GLY A 49 -2.49 -12.62 -1.67
N LYS A 50 -2.14 -11.67 -0.80
CA LYS A 50 -2.26 -10.24 -1.07
C LYS A 50 -0.91 -9.56 -1.23
N ILE A 51 -0.93 -8.43 -1.92
CA ILE A 51 0.24 -7.56 -2.11
C ILE A 51 0.36 -6.59 -0.93
N PRO A 52 1.44 -6.65 -0.13
CA PRO A 52 1.73 -5.68 0.90
C PRO A 52 2.20 -4.36 0.30
N PHE A 53 1.74 -3.24 0.87
CA PHE A 53 2.31 -1.92 0.61
C PHE A 53 2.30 -1.05 1.87
N ALA A 54 3.19 -0.07 1.92
CA ALA A 54 3.11 1.01 2.90
C ALA A 54 2.74 2.32 2.20
N CYS A 55 1.78 3.04 2.75
CA CYS A 55 1.37 4.36 2.29
C CYS A 55 1.68 5.40 3.37
N ILE A 56 2.48 6.40 3.00
CA ILE A 56 3.00 7.40 3.92
C ILE A 56 2.59 8.78 3.44
N LYS A 57 2.05 9.56 4.38
CA LYS A 57 1.74 10.98 4.16
C LYS A 57 2.43 11.86 5.19
N GLU A 58 2.85 13.04 4.76
CA GLU A 58 3.42 14.04 5.66
C GLU A 58 2.32 14.91 6.29
N LYS A 59 2.39 15.11 7.60
CA LYS A 59 1.44 15.93 8.35
C LYS A 59 1.55 17.39 7.91
N GLY A 60 0.42 18.00 7.59
CA GLY A 60 0.37 19.37 7.08
C GLY A 60 0.49 19.46 5.56
N ARG A 61 0.94 18.38 4.88
CA ARG A 61 0.94 18.28 3.43
C ARG A 61 -0.26 17.46 2.96
N TRP A 62 -1.41 18.13 2.87
CA TRP A 62 -2.70 17.51 2.52
C TRP A 62 -2.96 17.38 1.02
N ASP A 63 -1.94 17.61 0.18
CA ASP A 63 -2.05 17.42 -1.26
C ASP A 63 -2.41 15.97 -1.66
N LYS A 64 -2.73 15.73 -2.93
CA LYS A 64 -3.15 14.41 -3.41
C LYS A 64 -2.03 13.36 -3.42
N ASN A 65 -0.79 13.74 -3.11
CA ASN A 65 0.36 12.86 -3.21
C ASN A 65 0.59 12.16 -1.88
N ALA A 66 0.89 10.87 -1.97
CA ALA A 66 1.37 10.06 -0.88
C ALA A 66 2.55 9.25 -1.40
N LEU A 67 3.49 8.93 -0.51
CA LEU A 67 4.59 8.03 -0.84
C LEU A 67 4.10 6.60 -0.64
N VAL A 68 4.19 5.80 -1.70
CA VAL A 68 3.84 4.38 -1.67
C VAL A 68 5.11 3.56 -1.80
N ILE A 69 5.24 2.53 -0.96
CA ILE A 69 6.37 1.60 -0.96
C ILE A 69 5.84 0.18 -1.13
N LEU A 70 6.43 -0.53 -2.07
CA LEU A 70 6.24 -1.95 -2.35
C LEU A 70 7.53 -2.52 -2.93
N SER A 71 7.65 -3.85 -3.00
CA SER A 71 8.76 -4.49 -3.71
C SER A 71 8.63 -4.32 -5.21
N LEU A 72 9.77 -4.43 -5.91
CA LEU A 72 9.80 -4.43 -7.38
C LEU A 72 8.98 -5.58 -7.96
N GLU A 73 9.08 -6.78 -7.37
CA GLU A 73 8.28 -7.94 -7.76
C GLU A 73 6.77 -7.66 -7.71
N HIS A 74 6.29 -7.07 -6.61
CA HIS A 74 4.89 -6.70 -6.49
C HIS A 74 4.50 -5.60 -7.48
N PHE A 75 5.41 -4.66 -7.77
CA PHE A 75 5.16 -3.65 -8.80
C PHE A 75 5.02 -4.27 -10.18
N ASP A 76 5.85 -5.25 -10.53
CA ASP A 76 5.78 -5.94 -11.82
C ASP A 76 4.46 -6.71 -11.98
N ILE A 77 3.98 -7.36 -10.92
CA ILE A 77 2.66 -8.02 -10.91
C ILE A 77 1.55 -7.00 -11.22
N LEU A 78 1.65 -5.79 -10.66
CA LEU A 78 0.67 -4.73 -10.89
C LEU A 78 0.72 -4.17 -12.30
N ALA A 79 1.92 -3.96 -12.83
CA ALA A 79 2.11 -3.50 -14.19
C ALA A 79 1.50 -4.49 -15.19
N ARG A 80 1.77 -5.80 -15.02
CA ARG A 80 1.18 -6.85 -15.86
C ARG A 80 -0.34 -6.88 -15.78
N ALA A 81 -0.90 -6.86 -14.57
CA ALA A 81 -2.35 -6.85 -14.38
C ALA A 81 -3.03 -5.61 -15.00
N TYR A 82 -2.34 -4.47 -15.05
CA TYR A 82 -2.83 -3.27 -15.71
C TYR A 82 -2.86 -3.40 -17.23
N GLU A 83 -1.77 -3.90 -17.84
CA GLU A 83 -1.70 -4.10 -19.30
C GLU A 83 -2.73 -5.15 -19.77
N GLU A 84 -2.85 -6.28 -19.09
CA GLU A 84 -3.86 -7.31 -19.41
C GLU A 84 -5.29 -6.76 -19.38
N ARG A 85 -5.58 -5.81 -18.49
CA ARG A 85 -6.90 -5.16 -18.43
C ARG A 85 -7.11 -4.22 -19.62
N LYS A 86 -6.08 -3.48 -20.01
CA LYS A 86 -6.15 -2.52 -21.11
C LYS A 86 -6.40 -3.23 -22.45
N GLU A 87 -5.84 -4.42 -22.64
CA GLU A 87 -6.08 -5.26 -23.83
C GLU A 87 -7.51 -5.83 -23.92
N ARG A 88 -8.23 -5.89 -22.78
CA ARG A 88 -9.61 -6.39 -22.70
C ARG A 88 -10.68 -5.29 -22.82
N GLN A 89 -10.27 -4.03 -22.95
CA GLN A 89 -11.15 -2.87 -23.12
C GLN A 89 -11.10 -2.36 -24.56
#